data_AF-A0A661KW96-F1
#
_entry.id   AF-A0A661KW96-F1
#
_cell.length_a   1.000
_cell.length_b   1.000
_cell.length_c   1.000
_cell.angle_alpha   90.00
_cell.angle_beta   90.00
_cell.angle_gamma   90.00
#
_symmetry.space_group_name_H-M   'P 1'
#
loop_
_entity.id
_entity.type
_entity.pdbx_description
1 polymer ?
#
loop_
_entity_poly.entity_id
_entity_poly.type
_entity_poly.pdbx_seq_one_letter_code
_entity_poly.pdbx_strand_id
1 'polypeptide(L)'
;MLNKRSVKKYISSLGKWEIIETFPLPLAEDILAAHIYNMRKGINVIKIDYKRQLSRVIKDKESYIVKEFRRPGPWWIFRPDANSWRNAYKLKSLDIPVPCVYGWLRSKDGRGFIIMEDLGDQVLAYILRDLTPNSSERLFFIKQLARLVGLLHKKKVIYGDLKLTNVMIKTNSLFLVDMDKIKQRNRIRLKDRLYNLRQIMGSFPQDLTDNELDLFLNLYVSMGAQAL
;
A
#
# COMPACT_ATOMS: atom_id res chain seq x y z
N MET A 1 9.25 16.13 7.59
CA MET A 1 7.82 16.19 7.99
C MET A 1 7.00 16.74 6.84
N LEU A 2 6.23 15.91 6.14
CA LEU A 2 5.31 16.37 5.09
C LEU A 2 4.10 17.03 5.75
N ASN A 3 4.01 18.34 5.63
CA ASN A 3 3.04 19.21 6.29
C ASN A 3 1.66 19.08 5.62
N LYS A 4 0.55 19.22 6.37
CA LYS A 4 -0.85 19.19 5.85
C LYS A 4 -1.14 20.23 4.74
N ARG A 5 -0.18 21.12 4.44
CA ARG A 5 -0.20 22.11 3.35
C ARG A 5 0.17 21.56 1.97
N SER A 6 0.54 20.28 1.86
CA SER A 6 1.03 19.71 0.60
C SER A 6 -0.05 19.14 -0.34
N VAL A 7 -1.34 19.42 -0.12
CA VAL A 7 -2.45 18.91 -0.94
C VAL A 7 -3.32 20.07 -1.44
N LYS A 8 -3.49 20.16 -2.75
CA LYS A 8 -4.35 21.13 -3.44
C LYS A 8 -5.66 20.47 -3.86
N LYS A 9 -6.74 21.24 -3.80
CA LYS A 9 -8.08 20.81 -4.23
C LYS A 9 -8.44 21.46 -5.54
N TYR A 10 -8.95 20.68 -6.49
CA TYR A 10 -9.39 21.17 -7.80
C TYR A 10 -10.79 20.69 -8.12
N ILE A 11 -11.49 21.44 -8.95
CA ILE A 11 -12.74 21.02 -9.58
C ILE A 11 -12.50 21.09 -11.08
N SER A 12 -12.65 19.97 -11.77
CA SER A 12 -12.52 19.89 -13.22
C SER A 12 -13.77 19.29 -13.87
N SER A 13 -13.75 19.14 -15.19
CA SER A 13 -14.82 18.47 -15.94
C SER A 13 -15.06 17.03 -15.44
N LEU A 14 -14.03 16.36 -14.92
CA LEU A 14 -14.04 14.97 -14.46
C LEU A 14 -14.63 14.82 -13.04
N GLY A 15 -14.45 15.82 -12.18
CA GLY A 15 -14.96 15.81 -10.81
C GLY A 15 -14.12 16.62 -9.83
N LYS A 16 -14.07 16.17 -8.57
CA LYS A 16 -13.35 16.84 -7.49
C LYS A 16 -12.04 16.11 -7.20
N TRP A 17 -10.94 16.83 -7.24
CA TRP A 17 -9.60 16.31 -7.02
C TRP A 17 -9.02 16.77 -5.68
N GLU A 18 -8.26 15.89 -5.05
CA GLU A 18 -7.24 16.24 -4.06
C GLU A 18 -5.89 15.71 -4.60
N ILE A 19 -4.89 16.57 -4.79
CA ILE A 19 -3.61 16.23 -5.45
C ILE A 19 -2.45 16.82 -4.63
N ILE A 20 -1.32 16.11 -4.54
CA ILE A 20 -0.13 16.69 -3.88
C ILE A 20 0.38 17.90 -4.66
N GLU A 21 0.89 18.91 -3.94
CA GLU A 21 1.30 20.18 -4.54
C GLU A 21 2.34 20.06 -5.67
N THR A 22 3.21 19.06 -5.60
CA THR A 22 4.26 18.79 -6.59
C THR A 22 3.76 17.99 -7.80
N PHE A 23 2.48 17.63 -7.87
CA PHE A 23 1.91 16.82 -8.93
C PHE A 23 0.91 17.63 -9.77
N PRO A 24 1.19 17.92 -11.06
CA PRO A 24 0.33 18.76 -11.88
C PRO A 24 -1.04 18.12 -12.16
N LEU A 25 -2.12 18.91 -12.07
CA LEU A 25 -3.47 18.46 -12.45
C LEU A 25 -3.55 17.95 -13.91
N PRO A 26 -2.97 18.62 -14.93
CA PRO A 26 -3.02 18.10 -16.31
C PRO A 26 -2.42 16.69 -16.44
N LEU A 27 -1.29 16.43 -15.79
CA LEU A 27 -0.67 15.10 -15.77
C LEU A 27 -1.57 14.06 -15.09
N ALA A 28 -2.24 14.43 -13.99
CA ALA A 28 -3.20 13.54 -13.32
C ALA A 28 -4.39 13.18 -14.22
N GLU A 29 -4.90 14.14 -15.00
CA GLU A 29 -5.99 13.92 -15.94
C GLU A 29 -5.55 13.03 -17.13
N ASP A 30 -4.34 13.24 -17.65
CA ASP A 30 -3.76 12.40 -18.70
C ASP A 30 -3.53 10.95 -18.25
N ILE A 31 -3.02 10.76 -17.03
CA ILE A 31 -2.85 9.44 -16.43
C ILE A 31 -4.21 8.74 -16.27
N LEU A 32 -5.24 9.48 -15.86
CA LEU A 32 -6.58 8.91 -15.74
C LEU A 32 -7.18 8.54 -17.10
N ALA A 33 -7.01 9.37 -18.12
CA ALA A 33 -7.44 9.06 -19.48
C ALA A 33 -6.75 7.78 -20.00
N ALA A 34 -5.45 7.65 -19.75
CA ALA A 34 -4.68 6.45 -20.09
C ALA A 34 -5.15 5.21 -19.31
N HIS A 35 -5.48 5.34 -18.02
CA HIS A 35 -6.08 4.25 -17.25
C HIS A 35 -7.40 3.77 -17.86
N ILE A 36 -8.30 4.70 -18.21
CA ILE A 36 -9.59 4.38 -18.83
C ILE A 36 -9.37 3.66 -20.17
N TYR A 37 -8.40 4.11 -20.97
CA TYR A 37 -8.03 3.45 -22.21
C TYR A 37 -7.50 2.03 -21.97
N ASN A 38 -6.58 1.86 -21.01
CA ASN A 38 -6.02 0.57 -20.60
C ASN A 38 -7.12 -0.41 -20.19
N MET A 39 -8.07 0.05 -19.36
CA MET A 39 -9.19 -0.75 -18.91
C MET A 39 -10.14 -1.16 -20.05
N ARG A 40 -10.39 -0.28 -21.03
CA ARG A 40 -11.23 -0.60 -22.20
C ARG A 40 -10.56 -1.58 -23.16
N LYS A 41 -9.24 -1.52 -23.29
CA LYS A 41 -8.47 -2.36 -24.20
C LYS A 41 -7.94 -3.64 -23.57
N GLY A 42 -8.01 -3.77 -22.24
CA GLY A 42 -7.45 -4.90 -21.51
C GLY A 42 -5.92 -4.91 -21.47
N ILE A 43 -5.27 -3.78 -21.72
CA ILE A 43 -3.80 -3.66 -21.73
C ILE A 43 -3.29 -3.10 -20.41
N ASN A 44 -2.12 -3.54 -19.95
CA ASN A 44 -1.50 -3.09 -18.70
C ASN A 44 -2.41 -3.19 -17.46
N VAL A 45 -3.40 -4.09 -17.51
CA VAL A 45 -4.30 -4.36 -16.41
C VAL A 45 -3.58 -5.23 -15.39
N ILE A 46 -3.53 -4.77 -14.14
CA ILE A 46 -2.94 -5.52 -13.03
C ILE A 46 -3.99 -6.37 -12.33
N LYS A 47 -5.19 -5.82 -12.14
CA LYS A 47 -6.26 -6.48 -11.40
C LYS A 47 -7.63 -5.99 -11.84
N ILE A 48 -8.58 -6.92 -11.93
CA ILE A 48 -10.00 -6.61 -12.09
C ILE A 48 -10.76 -7.40 -11.03
N ASP A 49 -11.58 -6.70 -10.26
CA ASP A 49 -12.60 -7.30 -9.40
C ASP A 49 -13.93 -6.54 -9.55
N TYR A 50 -14.98 -7.05 -8.91
CA TYR A 50 -16.32 -6.46 -9.01
C TYR A 50 -16.36 -5.01 -8.50
N LYS A 51 -15.56 -4.68 -7.49
CA LYS A 51 -15.58 -3.38 -6.80
C LYS A 51 -14.48 -2.44 -7.30
N ARG A 52 -13.38 -2.97 -7.82
CA ARG A 52 -12.14 -2.25 -8.08
C ARG A 52 -11.41 -2.79 -9.29
N GLN A 53 -10.63 -1.92 -9.93
CA GLN A 53 -9.73 -2.29 -11.00
C GLN A 53 -8.46 -1.48 -10.93
N LEU A 54 -7.35 -2.07 -11.34
CA LEU A 54 -6.03 -1.48 -11.30
C LEU A 54 -5.36 -1.65 -12.66
N SER A 55 -4.74 -0.59 -13.15
CA SER A 55 -3.82 -0.68 -14.29
C SER A 55 -2.52 0.06 -13.99
N ARG A 56 -1.45 -0.40 -14.63
CA ARG A 56 -0.23 0.39 -14.80
C ARG A 56 -0.45 1.39 -15.93
N VAL A 57 0.05 2.61 -15.77
CA VAL A 57 0.02 3.68 -16.77
C VAL A 57 1.44 4.21 -16.92
N ILE A 58 1.90 4.37 -18.15
CA ILE A 58 3.22 4.94 -18.45
C ILE A 58 3.00 6.32 -19.06
N LYS A 59 3.56 7.36 -18.44
CA LYS A 59 3.56 8.73 -18.96
C LYS A 59 4.90 9.42 -18.68
N ASP A 60 5.40 10.11 -19.71
CA ASP A 60 6.66 10.87 -19.65
C ASP A 60 7.85 10.07 -19.11
N LYS A 61 7.95 8.80 -19.54
CA LYS A 61 8.95 7.80 -19.10
C LYS A 61 8.83 7.34 -17.63
N GLU A 62 7.84 7.85 -16.90
CA GLU A 62 7.50 7.41 -15.55
C GLU A 62 6.33 6.42 -15.60
N SER A 63 6.25 5.53 -14.60
CA SER A 63 5.12 4.62 -14.45
C SER A 63 4.32 4.87 -13.17
N TYR A 64 3.02 4.67 -13.28
CA TYR A 64 2.01 4.95 -12.25
C TYR A 64 1.06 3.79 -12.12
N ILE A 65 0.55 3.57 -10.92
CA ILE A 65 -0.58 2.67 -10.67
C ILE A 65 -1.83 3.51 -10.47
N VAL A 66 -2.87 3.22 -11.24
CA VAL A 66 -4.20 3.82 -11.04
C VAL A 66 -5.14 2.77 -10.47
N LYS A 67 -5.65 3.04 -9.26
CA LYS A 67 -6.65 2.22 -8.57
C LYS A 67 -8.01 2.88 -8.71
N GLU A 68 -8.90 2.27 -9.49
CA GLU A 68 -10.29 2.68 -9.65
C GLU A 68 -11.20 1.92 -8.67
N PHE A 69 -12.09 2.66 -8.03
CA PHE A 69 -13.18 2.18 -7.20
C PHE A 69 -14.49 2.42 -7.98
N ARG A 70 -15.09 1.34 -8.47
CA ARG A 70 -16.24 1.39 -9.39
C ARG A 70 -17.55 1.78 -8.69
N ARG A 71 -17.71 1.36 -7.43
CA ARG A 71 -18.93 1.57 -6.63
C ARG A 71 -18.60 1.88 -5.15
N PRO A 72 -17.92 3.00 -4.85
CA PRO A 72 -17.53 3.36 -3.48
C PRO A 72 -18.70 3.82 -2.59
N GLY A 73 -19.91 3.98 -3.14
CA GLY A 73 -21.09 4.45 -2.41
C GLY A 73 -21.16 5.97 -2.26
N PRO A 74 -22.31 6.51 -1.83
CA PRO A 74 -22.60 7.95 -1.87
C PRO A 74 -22.06 8.74 -0.65
N TRP A 75 -21.85 8.08 0.49
CA TRP A 75 -21.54 8.74 1.76
C TRP A 75 -20.05 9.12 1.87
N TRP A 76 -19.75 10.42 1.72
CA TRP A 76 -18.39 10.96 1.59
C TRP A 76 -17.38 10.59 2.70
N ILE A 77 -17.84 10.33 3.93
CA ILE A 77 -16.98 9.91 5.07
C ILE A 77 -16.68 8.40 5.04
N PHE A 78 -17.59 7.59 4.49
CA PHE A 78 -17.47 6.12 4.45
C PHE A 78 -17.00 5.57 3.11
N ARG A 79 -16.58 6.47 2.21
CA ARG A 79 -16.06 6.13 0.87
C ARG A 79 -14.73 5.37 0.96
N PRO A 80 -14.65 4.13 0.45
CA PRO A 80 -13.42 3.33 0.50
C PRO A 80 -12.22 3.99 -0.20
N ASP A 81 -12.46 4.68 -1.31
CA ASP A 81 -11.46 5.46 -2.05
C ASP A 81 -10.93 6.62 -1.20
N ALA A 82 -11.83 7.40 -0.60
CA ALA A 82 -11.45 8.50 0.29
C ALA A 82 -10.68 8.00 1.53
N ASN A 83 -11.05 6.85 2.08
CA ASN A 83 -10.34 6.23 3.20
C ASN A 83 -8.96 5.73 2.80
N SER A 84 -8.82 5.10 1.64
CA SER A 84 -7.53 4.64 1.11
C SER A 84 -6.57 5.82 0.90
N TRP A 85 -7.05 6.92 0.30
CA TRP A 85 -6.33 8.18 0.18
C TRP A 85 -5.83 8.71 1.54
N ARG A 86 -6.73 8.91 2.51
CA ARG A 86 -6.37 9.41 3.85
C ARG A 86 -5.40 8.49 4.59
N ASN A 87 -5.59 7.18 4.47
CA ASN A 87 -4.72 6.19 5.08
C ASN A 87 -3.30 6.28 4.51
N ALA A 88 -3.14 6.45 3.20
CA ALA A 88 -1.84 6.61 2.57
C ALA A 88 -1.08 7.83 3.12
N TYR A 89 -1.73 9.01 3.18
CA TYR A 89 -1.13 10.20 3.79
C TYR A 89 -0.72 9.98 5.23
N LYS A 90 -1.61 9.35 5.99
CA LYS A 90 -1.37 9.07 7.39
C LYS A 90 -0.14 8.17 7.58
N LEU A 91 -0.05 7.08 6.82
CA LEU A 91 1.09 6.16 6.89
C LEU A 91 2.39 6.88 6.48
N LYS A 92 2.35 7.68 5.40
CA LYS A 92 3.50 8.47 4.97
C LYS A 92 3.95 9.47 6.03
N SER A 93 3.02 10.13 6.72
CA SER A 93 3.32 11.06 7.82
C SER A 93 3.90 10.40 9.08
N LEU A 94 3.77 9.07 9.19
CA LEU A 94 4.35 8.26 10.26
C LEU A 94 5.69 7.61 9.85
N ASP A 95 6.21 7.96 8.67
CA ASP A 95 7.41 7.38 8.06
C ASP A 95 7.28 5.86 7.81
N ILE A 96 6.05 5.37 7.59
CA ILE A 96 5.82 3.99 7.19
C ILE A 96 6.04 3.91 5.66
N PRO A 97 6.84 2.96 5.17
CA PRO A 97 7.14 2.85 3.74
C PRO A 97 5.91 2.36 2.98
N VAL A 98 5.30 3.28 2.24
CA VAL A 98 4.18 3.09 1.33
C VAL A 98 4.48 3.82 0.03
N PRO A 99 3.90 3.42 -1.11
CA PRO A 99 4.07 4.16 -2.36
C PRO A 99 3.61 5.61 -2.18
N CYS A 100 4.24 6.54 -2.88
CA CYS A 100 3.70 7.88 -2.98
C CYS A 100 2.28 7.83 -3.57
N VAL A 101 1.37 8.62 -3.01
CA VAL A 101 0.02 8.75 -3.55
C VAL A 101 -0.14 10.19 -4.03
N TYR A 102 -0.25 10.33 -5.33
CA TYR A 102 -0.15 11.61 -6.03
C TYR A 102 -1.47 12.37 -6.05
N GLY A 103 -2.58 11.66 -6.25
CA GLY A 103 -3.90 12.28 -6.33
C GLY A 103 -5.04 11.31 -6.11
N TRP A 104 -6.16 11.86 -5.64
CA TRP A 104 -7.45 11.21 -5.55
C TRP A 104 -8.52 12.03 -6.28
N LEU A 105 -9.26 11.38 -7.17
CA LEU A 105 -10.43 11.93 -7.85
C LEU A 105 -11.70 11.27 -7.30
N ARG A 106 -12.67 12.11 -6.92
CA ARG A 106 -14.08 11.75 -6.89
C ARG A 106 -14.73 12.23 -8.19
N SER A 107 -15.03 11.29 -9.09
CA SER A 107 -15.62 11.63 -10.39
C SER A 107 -17.10 11.97 -10.27
N LYS A 108 -17.62 12.68 -11.28
CA LYS A 108 -19.05 13.05 -11.35
C LYS A 108 -19.99 11.85 -11.42
N ASP A 109 -19.56 10.76 -12.04
CA ASP A 109 -20.30 9.50 -12.12
C ASP A 109 -20.22 8.64 -10.85
N GLY A 110 -19.63 9.18 -9.77
CA GLY A 110 -19.61 8.56 -8.45
C GLY A 110 -18.45 7.61 -8.18
N ARG A 111 -17.65 7.28 -9.20
CA ARG A 111 -16.42 6.48 -9.06
C ARG A 111 -15.34 7.22 -8.28
N GLY A 112 -14.32 6.48 -7.88
CA GLY A 112 -13.14 7.00 -7.19
C GLY A 112 -11.87 6.53 -7.86
N PHE A 113 -10.85 7.38 -7.98
CA PHE A 113 -9.58 7.03 -8.59
C PHE A 113 -8.43 7.50 -7.71
N ILE A 114 -7.43 6.64 -7.53
CA ILE A 114 -6.20 6.98 -6.80
C ILE A 114 -5.03 6.75 -7.74
N ILE A 115 -4.20 7.78 -7.91
CA ILE A 115 -2.94 7.72 -8.65
C ILE A 115 -1.81 7.51 -7.66
N MET A 116 -1.01 6.47 -7.87
CA MET A 116 0.06 6.06 -6.96
C MET A 116 1.36 5.83 -7.73
N GLU A 117 2.46 5.90 -7.01
CA GLU A 117 3.77 5.44 -7.45
C GLU A 117 3.71 3.96 -7.84
N ASP A 118 4.33 3.66 -8.98
CA ASP A 118 4.61 2.29 -9.36
C ASP A 118 5.89 1.79 -8.69
N LEU A 119 5.74 0.67 -7.98
CA LEU A 119 6.83 0.03 -7.25
C LEU A 119 7.48 -1.10 -8.07
N GLY A 120 7.01 -1.34 -9.29
CA GLY A 120 7.43 -2.47 -10.12
C GLY A 120 6.62 -3.73 -9.81
N ASP A 121 7.19 -4.89 -10.10
CA ASP A 121 6.49 -6.19 -10.07
C ASP A 121 7.00 -7.15 -8.98
N GLN A 122 7.99 -6.72 -8.20
CA GLN A 122 8.58 -7.57 -7.16
C GLN A 122 7.69 -7.59 -5.91
N VAL A 123 6.94 -8.68 -5.75
CA VAL A 123 6.11 -8.96 -4.57
C VAL A 123 6.87 -9.87 -3.63
N LEU A 124 6.98 -9.50 -2.35
CA LEU A 124 7.77 -10.22 -1.35
C LEU A 124 7.36 -11.69 -1.21
N ALA A 125 6.06 -11.99 -1.32
CA ALA A 125 5.56 -13.38 -1.26
C ALA A 125 6.23 -14.29 -2.30
N TYR A 126 6.37 -13.81 -3.54
CA TYR A 126 6.96 -14.58 -4.63
C TYR A 126 8.48 -14.64 -4.50
N ILE A 127 9.10 -13.50 -4.15
CA ILE A 127 10.56 -13.45 -3.92
C ILE A 127 10.99 -14.41 -2.81
N LEU A 128 10.30 -14.43 -1.66
CA LEU A 128 10.64 -15.39 -0.60
C LEU A 128 10.47 -16.82 -1.09
N ARG A 129 9.36 -17.15 -1.74
CA ARG A 129 9.10 -18.51 -2.27
C ARG A 129 10.19 -18.99 -3.23
N ASP A 130 10.74 -18.10 -4.04
CA ASP A 130 11.70 -18.46 -5.08
C ASP A 130 13.15 -18.48 -4.54
N LEU A 131 13.41 -17.84 -3.41
CA LEU A 131 14.73 -17.87 -2.74
C LEU A 131 14.90 -19.12 -1.88
N THR A 132 16.11 -19.70 -1.94
CA THR A 132 16.49 -20.85 -1.12
C THR A 132 16.33 -20.54 0.39
N PRO A 133 15.73 -21.44 1.18
CA PRO A 133 15.64 -21.31 2.62
C PRO A 133 17.00 -20.99 3.26
N ASN A 134 17.01 -20.09 4.24
CA ASN A 134 18.21 -19.62 4.95
C ASN A 134 19.30 -18.94 4.11
N SER A 135 19.05 -18.67 2.82
CA SER A 135 19.98 -17.87 2.01
C SER A 135 20.11 -16.45 2.58
N SER A 136 21.29 -15.84 2.44
CA SER A 136 21.56 -14.49 2.95
C SER A 136 20.54 -13.45 2.47
N GLU A 137 20.08 -13.57 1.23
CA GLU A 137 19.08 -12.70 0.62
C GLU A 137 17.68 -12.91 1.22
N ARG A 138 17.26 -14.17 1.40
CA ARG A 138 15.97 -14.50 2.04
C ARG A 138 15.93 -14.00 3.48
N LEU A 139 17.01 -14.26 4.23
CA LEU A 139 17.17 -13.75 5.59
C LEU A 139 17.17 -12.22 5.61
N PHE A 140 17.79 -11.54 4.64
CA PHE A 140 17.77 -10.09 4.54
C PHE A 140 16.34 -9.54 4.46
N PHE A 141 15.48 -10.08 3.59
CA PHE A 141 14.09 -9.64 3.48
C PHE A 141 13.24 -9.99 4.71
N ILE A 142 13.46 -11.16 5.34
CA ILE A 142 12.79 -11.53 6.59
C ILE A 142 13.11 -10.54 7.70
N LYS A 143 14.39 -10.15 7.85
CA LYS A 143 14.82 -9.14 8.82
C LYS A 143 14.17 -7.79 8.55
N GLN A 144 14.06 -7.38 7.29
CA GLN A 144 13.36 -6.13 6.93
C GLN A 144 11.87 -6.19 7.26
N LEU A 145 11.22 -7.32 6.99
CA LEU A 145 9.81 -7.51 7.28
C LEU A 145 9.55 -7.44 8.79
N ALA A 146 10.37 -8.10 9.62
CA ALA A 146 10.28 -8.01 11.07
C ALA A 146 10.36 -6.56 11.57
N ARG A 147 11.29 -5.77 11.03
CA ARG A 147 11.43 -4.35 11.35
C ARG A 147 10.23 -3.53 10.90
N LEU A 148 9.70 -3.81 9.72
CA LEU A 148 8.52 -3.14 9.19
C LEU A 148 7.28 -3.39 10.07
N VAL A 149 7.04 -4.64 10.47
CA VAL A 149 5.93 -4.99 11.38
C VAL A 149 6.15 -4.37 12.77
N GLY A 150 7.38 -4.40 13.29
CA GLY A 150 7.73 -3.72 14.53
C GLY A 150 7.48 -2.20 14.47
N LEU A 151 7.85 -1.56 13.35
CA LEU A 151 7.61 -0.14 13.10
C LEU A 151 6.10 0.19 13.09
N LEU A 152 5.27 -0.60 12.39
CA LEU A 152 3.82 -0.43 12.40
C LEU A 152 3.27 -0.39 13.83
N HIS A 153 3.61 -1.40 14.64
CA HIS A 153 3.12 -1.51 16.01
C HIS A 153 3.69 -0.42 16.92
N LYS A 154 4.95 -0.01 16.74
CA LYS A 154 5.58 1.12 17.44
C LYS A 154 4.87 2.44 17.14
N LYS A 155 4.44 2.65 15.90
CA LYS A 155 3.63 3.80 15.45
C LYS A 155 2.13 3.64 15.75
N LYS A 156 1.76 2.59 16.48
CA LYS A 156 0.40 2.26 16.90
C LYS A 156 -0.57 2.04 15.74
N VAL A 157 -0.04 1.53 14.63
CA VAL A 157 -0.78 1.19 13.41
C VAL A 157 -1.03 -0.31 13.37
N ILE A 158 -2.27 -0.67 13.06
CA ILE A 158 -2.69 -2.03 12.74
C ILE A 158 -3.05 -2.03 11.25
N TYR A 159 -2.39 -2.89 10.50
CA TYR A 159 -2.56 -3.01 9.07
C TYR A 159 -3.54 -4.16 8.78
N GLY A 160 -4.75 -3.85 8.30
CA GLY A 160 -5.88 -4.77 8.29
C GLY A 160 -5.84 -5.91 7.27
N ASP A 161 -4.88 -5.86 6.33
CA ASP A 161 -4.63 -6.90 5.34
C ASP A 161 -3.11 -7.11 5.19
N LEU A 162 -2.43 -7.38 6.31
CA LEU A 162 -0.98 -7.51 6.39
C LEU A 162 -0.52 -8.91 5.98
N LYS A 163 -0.44 -9.13 4.67
CA LYS A 163 0.05 -10.37 4.06
C LYS A 163 1.22 -10.09 3.13
N LEU A 164 2.08 -11.08 2.90
CA LEU A 164 3.27 -10.93 2.03
C LEU A 164 2.92 -10.47 0.60
N THR A 165 1.73 -10.79 0.09
CA THR A 165 1.28 -10.33 -1.24
C THR A 165 0.93 -8.84 -1.29
N ASN A 166 0.82 -8.17 -0.15
CA ASN A 166 0.67 -6.71 -0.03
C ASN A 166 1.99 -6.02 0.37
N VAL A 167 3.13 -6.72 0.26
CA VAL A 167 4.46 -6.15 0.49
C VAL A 167 5.23 -6.20 -0.83
N MET A 168 5.57 -5.01 -1.35
CA MET A 168 6.37 -4.83 -2.56
C MET A 168 7.83 -4.61 -2.22
N ILE A 169 8.72 -4.98 -3.12
CA ILE A 169 10.16 -4.68 -3.07
C ILE A 169 10.48 -3.66 -4.15
N LYS A 170 11.12 -2.55 -3.76
CA LYS A 170 11.72 -1.58 -4.68
C LYS A 170 13.09 -1.23 -4.14
N THR A 171 14.13 -1.35 -4.98
CA THR A 171 15.53 -1.06 -4.61
C THR A 171 15.92 -1.67 -3.25
N ASN A 172 15.68 -2.98 -3.09
CA ASN A 172 15.94 -3.75 -1.85
C ASN A 172 15.23 -3.24 -0.58
N SER A 173 14.21 -2.39 -0.69
CA SER A 173 13.41 -1.89 0.42
C SER A 173 11.96 -2.39 0.33
N LEU A 174 11.35 -2.64 1.48
CA LEU A 174 9.96 -3.13 1.57
C LEU A 174 8.97 -1.97 1.65
N PHE A 175 7.89 -2.06 0.88
CA PHE A 175 6.79 -1.09 0.86
C PHE A 175 5.45 -1.80 1.03
N LEU A 176 4.58 -1.23 1.87
CA LEU A 176 3.21 -1.72 2.05
C LEU A 176 2.29 -1.12 0.98
N VAL A 177 1.51 -1.98 0.33
CA VAL A 177 0.46 -1.57 -0.61
C VAL A 177 -0.92 -1.98 -0.09
N ASP A 178 -1.96 -1.54 -0.78
CA ASP A 178 -3.36 -1.73 -0.37
C ASP A 178 -3.70 -1.16 1.02
N MET A 179 -3.68 0.16 1.11
CA MET A 179 -3.87 0.93 2.35
C MET A 179 -5.34 1.12 2.74
N ASP A 180 -6.22 0.22 2.29
CA ASP A 180 -7.67 0.38 2.46
C ASP A 180 -8.14 0.15 3.90
N LYS A 181 -7.42 -0.69 4.67
CA LYS A 181 -7.84 -1.16 5.99
C LYS A 181 -6.84 -0.80 7.08
N ILE A 182 -6.67 0.49 7.37
CA ILE A 182 -5.75 0.93 8.43
C ILE A 182 -6.51 1.31 9.70
N LYS A 183 -6.04 0.84 10.85
CA LYS A 183 -6.53 1.28 12.16
C LYS A 183 -5.36 1.86 12.95
N GLN A 184 -5.56 3.03 13.55
CA GLN A 184 -4.61 3.57 14.52
C GLN A 184 -5.25 3.55 15.90
N ARG A 185 -4.47 3.20 16.92
CA ARG A 185 -4.92 3.15 18.31
C ARG A 185 -4.09 4.10 19.16
N ASN A 186 -4.63 4.50 20.31
CA ASN A 186 -3.85 5.19 21.34
C ASN A 186 -2.85 4.26 22.03
N ARG A 187 -3.15 2.95 22.06
CA ARG A 187 -2.31 1.86 22.54
C ARG A 187 -2.59 0.59 21.74
N ILE A 188 -1.54 -0.10 21.32
CA ILE A 188 -1.63 -1.43 20.68
C ILE A 188 -1.76 -2.48 21.78
N ARG A 189 -2.82 -3.30 21.71
CA ARG A 189 -3.04 -4.43 22.63
C ARG A 189 -2.39 -5.70 22.05
N LEU A 190 -2.17 -6.71 22.90
CA LEU A 190 -1.67 -8.02 22.47
C LEU A 190 -2.49 -8.60 21.31
N LYS A 191 -3.84 -8.58 21.42
CA LYS A 191 -4.73 -9.04 20.35
C LYS A 191 -4.56 -8.31 19.02
N ASP A 192 -4.18 -7.03 19.04
CA ASP A 192 -3.94 -6.25 17.82
C ASP A 192 -2.64 -6.69 17.15
N ARG A 193 -1.60 -6.97 17.96
CA ARG A 193 -0.33 -7.53 17.48
C ARG A 193 -0.53 -8.92 16.90
N LEU A 194 -1.20 -9.80 17.65
CA LEU A 194 -1.50 -11.17 17.23
C LEU A 194 -2.33 -11.20 15.94
N TYR A 195 -3.24 -10.24 15.76
CA TYR A 195 -4.00 -10.13 14.51
C TYR A 195 -3.10 -9.89 13.29
N ASN A 196 -2.14 -8.96 13.38
CA ASN A 196 -1.18 -8.69 12.30
C ASN A 196 -0.14 -9.81 12.15
N LEU A 197 0.38 -10.34 13.25
CA LEU A 197 1.31 -11.48 13.24
C LEU A 197 0.67 -12.72 12.60
N ARG A 198 -0.59 -13.03 12.92
CA ARG A 198 -1.32 -14.14 12.29
C ARG A 198 -1.44 -13.97 10.78
N GLN A 199 -1.77 -12.76 10.30
CA GLN A 199 -1.90 -12.50 8.86
C GLN A 199 -0.56 -12.68 8.14
N ILE A 200 0.53 -12.13 8.69
CA ILE A 200 1.83 -12.20 8.04
C ILE A 200 2.40 -13.61 8.11
N MET A 201 2.37 -14.26 9.28
CA MET A 201 2.82 -15.64 9.49
C MET A 201 2.07 -16.63 8.60
N GLY A 202 0.75 -16.49 8.51
CA GLY A 202 -0.09 -17.31 7.63
C GLY A 202 0.09 -17.04 6.14
N SER A 203 0.94 -16.09 5.75
CA SER A 203 1.24 -15.78 4.36
C SER A 203 2.68 -16.10 3.95
N PHE A 204 3.51 -16.64 4.86
CA PHE A 204 4.84 -17.14 4.50
C PHE A 204 4.77 -18.36 3.58
N PRO A 205 5.85 -18.63 2.81
CA PRO A 205 6.00 -19.88 2.07
C PRO A 205 5.93 -21.12 2.97
N GLN A 206 5.54 -22.26 2.41
CA GLN A 206 5.43 -23.53 3.14
C GLN A 206 6.77 -24.07 3.64
N ASP A 207 7.88 -23.68 3.00
CA ASP A 207 9.24 -24.08 3.34
C ASP A 207 9.91 -23.17 4.38
N LEU A 208 9.13 -22.32 5.07
CA LEU A 208 9.63 -21.49 6.15
C LEU A 208 10.26 -22.37 7.23
N THR A 209 11.55 -22.13 7.53
CA THR A 209 12.27 -22.91 8.54
C THR A 209 12.13 -22.29 9.94
N ASP A 210 12.36 -23.10 10.98
CA ASP A 210 12.34 -22.62 12.36
C ASP A 210 13.35 -21.48 12.60
N ASN A 211 14.55 -21.57 12.01
CA ASN A 211 15.56 -20.50 12.10
C ASN A 211 15.08 -19.17 11.48
N GLU A 212 14.36 -19.24 10.35
CA GLU A 212 13.79 -18.06 9.70
C GLU A 212 12.66 -17.44 10.53
N LEU A 213 11.82 -18.29 11.11
CA LEU A 213 10.73 -17.87 11.98
C LEU A 213 11.25 -17.25 13.28
N ASP A 214 12.21 -17.89 13.93
CA ASP A 214 12.85 -17.40 15.14
C ASP A 214 13.54 -16.06 14.88
N LEU A 215 14.25 -15.94 13.76
CA LEU A 215 14.86 -14.68 13.34
C LEU A 215 13.81 -13.57 13.19
N PHE A 216 12.69 -13.86 12.53
CA PHE A 216 11.59 -12.90 12.37
C PHE A 216 11.03 -12.46 13.72
N LEU A 217 10.67 -13.41 14.60
CA LEU A 217 10.04 -13.14 15.88
C LEU A 217 10.98 -12.40 16.84
N ASN A 218 12.24 -12.83 16.93
CA ASN A 218 13.24 -12.22 17.81
C ASN A 218 13.51 -10.75 17.41
N LEU A 219 13.63 -10.47 16.11
CA LEU A 219 13.81 -9.10 15.62
C LEU A 219 12.54 -8.26 15.78
N TYR A 220 11.37 -8.85 15.59
CA TYR A 220 10.11 -8.16 15.81
C TYR A 220 9.95 -7.73 17.29
N VAL A 221 10.30 -8.61 18.24
CA VAL A 221 10.25 -8.31 19.68
C VAL A 221 11.29 -7.24 20.07
N SER A 222 12.52 -7.34 19.55
CA SER A 222 13.61 -6.40 19.87
C SER A 222 13.35 -4.96 19.40
N MET A 223 12.48 -4.76 18.41
CA MET A 223 12.03 -3.45 17.91
C MET A 223 11.15 -2.65 18.89
N GLY A 224 11.00 -3.11 20.13
CA GLY A 224 10.23 -2.42 21.18
C GLY A 224 8.76 -2.81 21.22
N ALA A 225 8.38 -3.90 20.54
CA ALA A 225 7.17 -4.63 20.88
C ALA A 225 7.45 -5.37 22.20
N GLN A 226 7.49 -4.65 23.33
CA GLN A 226 7.65 -5.22 24.67
C GLN A 226 6.84 -6.52 24.75
N ALA A 227 7.55 -7.62 24.99
CA ALA A 227 7.16 -9.03 25.07
C ALA A 227 5.69 -9.38 24.80
N LEU A 228 5.49 -10.37 23.92
CA LEU A 228 4.21 -11.08 23.78
C LEU A 228 3.69 -11.56 25.15
#